data_AF-A0A5C3NMD3-F1
#
_entry.id   AF-A0A5C3NMD3-F1
#
_cell.length_a   1.000
_cell.length_b   1.000
_cell.length_c   1.000
_cell.angle_alpha   90.00
_cell.angle_beta   90.00
_cell.angle_gamma   90.00
#
_symmetry.space_group_name_H-M   'P 1'
#
loop_
_entity.id
_entity.type
_entity.pdbx_description
1 polymer ?
#
loop_
_entity_poly.entity_id
_entity_poly.type
_entity_poly.pdbx_seq_one_letter_code
_entity_poly.pdbx_strand_id
1 'polypeptide(L)'
;WFEWDDKTKPLQAGTTLIFRVRSEVTYRNKTCYKAVNVSGDVCVRDQMKRLVKVGSVDCLLDDSRGNPVVAYLQRHGKPQGLVSPLSNEGYTISNGASTAFNSPATNEPYSKISGDFNPIHVNPYFSDYASLPGTITHGMWSSATTRKYVENAVAQGRPDRVVAYDHIGMRSGNLVVSVETTNSRGEKVLAGTAEVAQPTTVYVFTGQGSQEPGMGMDLFSNSPAARSVWESADEHLTAVYGFSIVEIFKDNPKEKTIHFGGIKGQAIRQRYMDMTYDTMDKDGNVKTLPLFGYINNRTQRYTFSQPNGLLFATQFAQITLVVTECAAFEDMRSKGLVQKESAFAGHSLGEYSALASIADRAVERDAQNRSNYSMCAVNPSRISKTFNDTALREVVDSIATRTGTLLEIVNFKVEGQQYVCAGELVALQTLANLTEKFTVDQVKEMLGEIVNSCYQKAKEIYDKEGYITLERGFATIPLPGIDVPFHSCYLWAGVMPFRAYLSKKINPAHLNPDTLVGKYVPNLVAKPFEVTKDYAQLIYDQTLSSRLDFCKWDQENWGSAEQRQKLVYVILVELLAYQFASPVHWIETQDILFTHYKIERYIKIGPSPTLTGMATPHEGGVLPVRG
;
A
#
# COMPACT_ATOMS: atom_id res chain seq x y z
N TRP A 1 -42.07 5.03 -1.53
CA TRP A 1 -41.06 5.34 -2.54
C TRP A 1 -39.83 4.44 -2.47
N PHE A 2 -39.57 3.76 -1.35
CA PHE A 2 -38.48 2.79 -1.22
C PHE A 2 -39.06 1.38 -1.13
N GLU A 3 -38.56 0.47 -1.96
CA GLU A 3 -38.91 -0.94 -1.98
C GLU A 3 -37.66 -1.80 -1.79
N TRP A 4 -37.76 -2.82 -0.93
CA TRP A 4 -36.67 -3.76 -0.65
C TRP A 4 -36.88 -5.04 -1.44
N ASP A 5 -35.92 -5.38 -2.30
CA ASP A 5 -36.07 -6.46 -3.28
C ASP A 5 -35.74 -7.83 -2.65
N ASP A 6 -34.84 -7.90 -1.65
CA ASP A 6 -34.38 -9.17 -1.06
C ASP A 6 -35.20 -9.61 0.17
N LYS A 7 -36.34 -10.28 -0.07
CA LYS A 7 -37.19 -10.82 1.00
C LYS A 7 -36.52 -11.92 1.86
N THR A 8 -35.39 -12.49 1.41
CA THR A 8 -34.68 -13.55 2.15
C THR A 8 -33.70 -12.99 3.19
N LYS A 9 -33.27 -11.74 3.02
CA LYS A 9 -32.40 -11.03 3.96
C LYS A 9 -33.09 -9.73 4.40
N PRO A 10 -33.79 -9.73 5.55
CA PRO A 10 -34.44 -8.53 6.04
C PRO A 10 -33.39 -7.45 6.34
N LEU A 11 -33.74 -6.19 6.05
CA LEU A 11 -32.90 -5.04 6.35
C LEU A 11 -32.64 -4.95 7.86
N GLN A 12 -31.37 -5.07 8.27
CA GLN A 12 -30.94 -5.00 9.67
C GLN A 12 -30.49 -3.60 10.06
N ALA A 13 -30.72 -3.20 11.31
CA ALA A 13 -30.20 -1.96 11.87
C ALA A 13 -28.65 -1.94 11.78
N GLY A 14 -28.09 -0.80 11.37
CA GLY A 14 -26.65 -0.65 11.12
C GLY A 14 -26.21 -0.92 9.68
N THR A 15 -27.08 -1.42 8.81
CA THR A 15 -26.76 -1.63 7.39
C THR A 15 -26.59 -0.29 6.67
N THR A 16 -25.45 -0.08 6.02
CA THR A 16 -25.20 1.11 5.19
C THR A 16 -25.81 0.95 3.80
N LEU A 17 -26.76 1.81 3.45
CA LEU A 17 -27.40 1.83 2.13
C LEU A 17 -26.84 2.95 1.25
N ILE A 18 -26.68 2.67 -0.04
CA ILE A 18 -26.21 3.61 -1.05
C ILE A 18 -27.32 3.78 -2.08
N PHE A 19 -27.85 5.00 -2.17
CA PHE A 19 -28.94 5.34 -3.08
C PHE A 19 -28.39 5.96 -4.36
N ARG A 20 -28.72 5.36 -5.51
CA ARG A 20 -28.40 5.88 -6.85
C ARG A 20 -29.70 6.25 -7.54
N VAL A 21 -30.09 7.52 -7.42
CA VAL A 21 -31.38 8.02 -7.89
C VAL A 21 -31.23 9.00 -9.04
N ARG A 22 -32.19 8.96 -9.97
CA ARG A 22 -32.40 9.91 -11.07
C ARG A 22 -33.77 10.55 -10.89
N SER A 23 -33.87 11.84 -11.15
CA SER A 23 -35.14 12.57 -11.08
C SER A 23 -35.49 13.16 -12.44
N GLU A 24 -36.70 12.90 -12.91
CA GLU A 24 -37.29 13.49 -14.09
C GLU A 24 -38.42 14.42 -13.64
N VAL A 25 -38.31 15.70 -14.01
CA VAL A 25 -39.25 16.73 -13.54
C VAL A 25 -39.85 17.46 -14.72
N THR A 26 -41.17 17.68 -14.67
CA THR A 26 -41.88 18.57 -15.59
C THR A 26 -42.40 19.77 -14.82
N TYR A 27 -42.24 20.97 -15.35
CA TYR A 27 -42.58 22.20 -14.67
C TYR A 27 -43.99 22.64 -15.05
N ARG A 28 -44.81 23.00 -14.05
CA ARG A 28 -46.08 23.71 -14.29
C ARG A 28 -45.81 25.21 -14.37
N ASN A 29 -44.98 25.73 -13.47
CA ASN A 29 -44.57 27.12 -13.42
C ASN A 29 -43.20 27.26 -12.72
N LYS A 30 -42.74 28.49 -12.47
CA LYS A 30 -41.41 28.77 -11.86
C LYS A 30 -41.22 28.12 -10.48
N THR A 31 -42.29 27.82 -9.74
CA THR A 31 -42.23 27.37 -8.34
C THR A 31 -42.82 25.99 -8.11
N CYS A 32 -43.50 25.41 -9.09
CA CYS A 32 -44.23 24.15 -8.96
C CYS A 32 -43.91 23.21 -10.13
N TYR A 33 -43.66 21.96 -9.77
CA TYR A 33 -43.59 20.84 -10.71
C TYR A 33 -45.00 20.36 -11.04
N LYS A 34 -45.24 20.06 -12.31
CA LYS A 34 -46.44 19.37 -12.79
C LYS A 34 -46.36 17.88 -12.44
N ALA A 35 -45.20 17.27 -12.67
CA ALA A 35 -44.91 15.91 -12.28
C ALA A 35 -43.43 15.77 -11.88
N VAL A 36 -43.17 14.96 -10.87
CA VAL A 36 -41.84 14.58 -10.38
C VAL A 36 -41.81 13.06 -10.35
N ASN A 37 -40.95 12.47 -11.19
CA ASN A 37 -40.67 11.05 -11.20
C ASN A 37 -39.26 10.82 -10.68
N VAL A 38 -39.11 10.04 -9.61
CA VAL A 38 -37.81 9.68 -9.03
C VAL A 38 -37.68 8.18 -9.05
N SER A 39 -36.69 7.70 -9.80
CA SER A 39 -36.38 6.27 -9.90
C SER A 39 -34.91 6.02 -9.57
N GLY A 40 -34.59 4.82 -9.09
CA GLY A 40 -33.20 4.49 -8.78
C GLY A 40 -33.00 3.13 -8.14
N ASP A 41 -31.73 2.78 -7.99
CA ASP A 41 -31.31 1.57 -7.31
C ASP A 41 -30.84 1.88 -5.89
N VAL A 42 -31.16 0.98 -4.96
CA VAL A 42 -30.60 0.98 -3.61
C VAL A 42 -29.64 -0.20 -3.50
N CYS A 43 -28.41 0.11 -3.15
CA CYS A 43 -27.33 -0.86 -3.08
C CYS A 43 -26.76 -0.95 -1.67
N VAL A 44 -26.24 -2.13 -1.33
CA VAL A 44 -25.31 -2.31 -0.21
C VAL A 44 -23.93 -2.60 -0.76
N ARG A 45 -22.90 -2.29 0.03
CA ARG A 45 -21.57 -2.83 -0.23
C ARG A 45 -21.54 -4.26 0.32
N ASP A 46 -21.27 -5.22 -0.55
CA ASP A 46 -20.95 -6.57 -0.10
C ASP A 46 -19.59 -6.57 0.63
N GLN A 47 -19.19 -7.74 1.13
CA GLN A 47 -17.90 -7.89 1.81
C GLN A 47 -16.69 -7.63 0.89
N MET A 48 -16.89 -7.60 -0.44
CA MET A 48 -15.89 -7.21 -1.45
C MET A 48 -15.95 -5.70 -1.78
N LYS A 49 -16.72 -4.92 -1.02
CA LYS A 49 -17.03 -3.50 -1.29
C LYS A 49 -17.68 -3.24 -2.66
N ARG A 50 -18.19 -4.26 -3.34
CA ARG A 50 -18.95 -4.14 -4.59
C ARG A 50 -20.37 -3.71 -4.28
N LEU A 51 -20.96 -2.94 -5.18
CA LEU A 51 -22.34 -2.49 -5.03
C LEU A 51 -23.28 -3.57 -5.52
N VAL A 52 -24.02 -4.17 -4.60
CA VAL A 52 -25.06 -5.14 -4.87
C VAL A 52 -26.41 -4.46 -4.69
N LYS A 53 -27.25 -4.49 -5.72
CA LYS A 53 -28.62 -3.99 -5.65
C LYS A 53 -29.43 -4.85 -4.68
N VAL A 54 -30.12 -4.19 -3.76
CA VAL A 54 -30.96 -4.82 -2.73
C VAL A 54 -32.34 -4.18 -2.62
N GLY A 55 -32.58 -3.10 -3.36
CA GLY A 55 -33.85 -2.43 -3.39
C GLY A 55 -33.91 -1.44 -4.54
N SER A 56 -35.06 -0.80 -4.65
CA SER A 56 -35.36 0.20 -5.66
C SER A 56 -36.04 1.41 -5.04
N VAL A 57 -35.89 2.54 -5.74
CA VAL A 57 -36.63 3.76 -5.50
C VAL A 57 -37.58 3.94 -6.66
N ASP A 58 -38.86 4.14 -6.35
CA ASP A 58 -39.88 4.56 -7.30
C ASP A 58 -40.84 5.53 -6.61
N CYS A 59 -40.90 6.77 -7.12
CA CYS A 59 -41.75 7.82 -6.60
C CYS A 59 -42.32 8.64 -7.75
N LEU A 60 -43.64 8.63 -7.87
CA LEU A 60 -44.36 9.50 -8.80
C LEU A 60 -45.22 10.48 -7.99
N LEU A 61 -45.06 11.77 -8.28
CA LEU A 61 -45.78 12.85 -7.61
C LEU A 61 -46.26 13.86 -8.64
N ASP A 62 -47.56 14.13 -8.62
CA ASP A 62 -48.14 15.22 -9.38
C ASP A 62 -48.25 16.49 -8.52
N ASP A 63 -48.15 17.65 -9.15
CA ASP A 63 -48.39 18.96 -8.54
C ASP A 63 -47.59 19.23 -7.24
N SER A 64 -46.31 18.90 -7.27
CA SER A 64 -45.39 19.06 -6.14
C SER A 64 -44.60 20.37 -6.17
N ARG A 65 -44.24 20.87 -4.98
CA ARG A 65 -43.28 21.99 -4.81
C ARG A 65 -41.83 21.54 -4.63
N GLY A 66 -41.56 20.23 -4.65
CA GLY A 66 -40.24 19.69 -4.34
C GLY A 66 -40.08 18.21 -4.64
N ASN A 67 -38.84 17.73 -4.48
CA ASN A 67 -38.50 16.31 -4.56
C ASN A 67 -38.28 15.74 -3.14
N PRO A 68 -39.27 15.02 -2.56
CA PRO A 68 -39.17 14.54 -1.18
C PRO A 68 -38.12 13.43 -1.01
N VAL A 69 -37.86 12.64 -2.06
CA VAL A 69 -36.83 11.58 -2.03
C VAL A 69 -35.46 12.21 -1.84
N VAL A 70 -35.11 13.17 -2.70
CA VAL A 70 -33.81 13.86 -2.62
C VAL A 70 -33.70 14.65 -1.32
N ALA A 71 -34.76 15.33 -0.89
CA ALA A 71 -34.78 16.06 0.39
C ALA A 71 -34.63 15.15 1.62
N TYR A 72 -35.13 13.90 1.56
CA TYR A 72 -34.89 12.91 2.60
C TYR A 72 -33.43 12.45 2.60
N LEU A 73 -32.87 12.09 1.44
CA LEU A 73 -31.48 11.65 1.31
C LEU A 73 -30.48 12.73 1.70
N GLN A 74 -30.76 14.01 1.43
CA GLN A 74 -29.91 15.12 1.84
C GLN A 74 -29.91 15.34 3.37
N ARG A 75 -31.04 15.11 4.05
CA ARG A 75 -31.15 15.29 5.50
C ARG A 75 -30.59 14.12 6.29
N HIS A 76 -30.73 12.90 5.78
CA HIS A 76 -30.41 11.67 6.51
C HIS A 76 -29.22 10.89 5.94
N GLY A 77 -28.69 11.32 4.79
CA GLY A 77 -27.55 10.70 4.12
C GLY A 77 -26.40 11.68 3.91
N LYS A 78 -25.29 11.15 3.40
CA LYS A 78 -24.14 11.93 2.94
C LYS A 78 -23.89 11.63 1.47
N PRO A 79 -23.74 12.62 0.58
CA PRO A 79 -23.45 12.36 -0.83
C PRO A 79 -22.07 11.71 -0.96
N GLN A 80 -21.96 10.68 -1.82
CA GLN A 80 -20.68 10.02 -2.12
C GLN A 80 -20.08 10.59 -3.41
N GLY A 81 -18.74 10.60 -3.50
CA GLY A 81 -18.02 11.13 -4.67
C GLY A 81 -17.94 12.65 -4.74
N LEU A 82 -18.30 13.34 -3.65
CA LEU A 82 -18.05 14.77 -3.52
C LEU A 82 -16.55 15.05 -3.55
N VAL A 83 -16.25 16.24 -4.03
CA VAL A 83 -14.90 16.76 -4.03
C VAL A 83 -14.51 17.04 -2.58
N SER A 84 -13.39 16.50 -2.12
CA SER A 84 -12.84 16.83 -0.80
C SER A 84 -12.10 18.16 -0.94
N PRO A 85 -12.59 19.26 -0.33
CA PRO A 85 -11.88 20.53 -0.38
C PRO A 85 -10.55 20.39 0.36
N LEU A 86 -9.54 21.12 -0.12
CA LEU A 86 -8.29 21.25 0.64
C LEU A 86 -8.56 22.04 1.92
N SER A 87 -7.79 21.77 2.99
CA SER A 87 -7.96 22.43 4.29
C SER A 87 -7.65 23.93 4.27
N ASN A 88 -6.94 24.38 3.23
CA ASN A 88 -6.59 25.76 2.96
C ASN A 88 -7.44 26.23 1.76
N GLU A 89 -7.59 27.53 1.51
CA GLU A 89 -8.39 28.11 0.39
C GLU A 89 -7.91 27.73 -1.04
N GLY A 90 -7.15 26.64 -1.18
CA GLY A 90 -6.38 26.26 -2.36
C GLY A 90 -5.00 26.91 -2.34
N TYR A 91 -4.21 26.59 -3.35
CA TYR A 91 -2.99 27.31 -3.68
C TYR A 91 -3.01 27.67 -5.16
N THR A 92 -2.56 28.88 -5.50
CA THR A 92 -2.51 29.33 -6.89
C THR A 92 -1.41 28.58 -7.64
N ILE A 93 -1.78 27.86 -8.68
CA ILE A 93 -0.83 27.15 -9.55
C ILE A 93 -0.42 28.10 -10.68
N SER A 94 0.68 28.83 -10.51
CA SER A 94 1.25 29.70 -11.55
C SER A 94 2.71 29.32 -11.82
N ASN A 95 2.94 28.41 -12.75
CA ASN A 95 4.28 27.95 -13.15
C ASN A 95 5.01 28.92 -14.10
N GLY A 96 5.01 30.22 -13.81
CA GLY A 96 5.80 31.23 -14.56
C GLY A 96 5.46 31.41 -16.05
N ALA A 97 4.52 30.65 -16.61
CA ALA A 97 4.03 30.81 -17.98
C ALA A 97 3.10 32.03 -18.09
N SER A 98 3.21 32.80 -19.17
CA SER A 98 2.31 33.92 -19.46
C SER A 98 0.85 33.46 -19.40
N THR A 99 0.12 34.00 -18.43
CA THR A 99 -1.30 33.69 -18.15
C THR A 99 -2.26 34.45 -19.08
N ALA A 100 -1.72 35.32 -19.93
CA ALA A 100 -2.48 36.15 -20.86
C ALA A 100 -2.49 35.55 -22.27
N PHE A 101 -3.67 35.55 -22.89
CA PHE A 101 -3.86 35.26 -24.30
C PHE A 101 -4.70 36.37 -24.94
N ASN A 102 -4.48 36.62 -26.23
CA ASN A 102 -5.25 37.59 -26.98
C ASN A 102 -6.33 36.87 -27.79
N SER A 103 -7.56 37.39 -27.74
CA SER A 103 -8.61 36.99 -28.67
C SER A 103 -8.15 37.21 -30.12
N PRO A 104 -8.55 36.35 -31.07
CA PRO A 104 -8.14 36.49 -32.45
C PRO A 104 -8.76 37.76 -33.05
N ALA A 105 -8.07 38.38 -34.00
CA ALA A 105 -8.58 39.58 -34.70
C ALA A 105 -9.81 39.27 -35.57
N THR A 106 -9.99 38.00 -35.96
CA THR A 106 -11.16 37.50 -36.70
C THR A 106 -11.55 36.11 -36.20
N ASN A 107 -12.85 35.83 -36.20
CA ASN A 107 -13.41 34.55 -35.78
C ASN A 107 -13.61 33.55 -36.93
N GLU A 108 -13.30 33.95 -38.18
CA GLU A 108 -13.44 33.07 -39.35
C GLU A 108 -12.61 31.78 -39.26
N PRO A 109 -11.32 31.80 -38.82
CA PRO A 109 -10.53 30.57 -38.76
C PRO A 109 -11.14 29.54 -37.83
N TYR A 110 -11.64 29.98 -36.67
CA TYR A 110 -12.32 29.08 -35.72
C TYR A 110 -13.64 28.55 -36.28
N SER A 111 -14.43 29.41 -36.95
CA SER A 111 -15.69 29.01 -37.60
C SER A 111 -15.46 27.90 -38.63
N LYS A 112 -14.42 28.04 -39.46
CA LYS A 112 -14.05 27.05 -40.48
C LYS A 112 -13.63 25.70 -39.90
N ILE A 113 -12.94 25.70 -38.75
CA ILE A 113 -12.45 24.47 -38.11
C ILE A 113 -13.54 23.80 -37.26
N SER A 114 -14.29 24.59 -36.48
CA SER A 114 -15.32 24.07 -35.57
C SER A 114 -16.64 23.71 -36.27
N GLY A 115 -16.89 24.30 -37.45
CA GLY A 115 -18.18 24.23 -38.12
C GLY A 115 -19.24 25.17 -37.51
N ASP A 116 -18.90 25.93 -36.46
CA ASP A 116 -19.78 26.95 -35.88
C ASP A 116 -19.73 28.24 -36.70
N PHE A 117 -20.62 28.31 -37.69
CA PHE A 117 -20.81 29.46 -38.57
C PHE A 117 -21.89 30.43 -38.06
N ASN A 118 -22.17 30.47 -36.76
CA ASN A 118 -23.15 31.42 -36.22
C ASN A 118 -22.77 32.87 -36.62
N PRO A 119 -23.62 33.58 -37.38
CA PRO A 119 -23.26 34.86 -37.98
C PRO A 119 -22.86 35.96 -36.99
N ILE A 120 -23.29 35.89 -35.73
CA ILE A 120 -22.92 36.86 -34.69
C ILE A 120 -21.41 36.96 -34.46
N HIS A 121 -20.65 35.93 -34.83
CA HIS A 121 -19.19 35.89 -34.66
C HIS A 121 -18.42 36.48 -35.85
N VAL A 122 -19.00 36.57 -37.04
CA VAL A 122 -18.28 36.93 -38.27
C VAL A 122 -18.91 38.06 -39.05
N ASN A 123 -20.21 38.30 -38.88
CA ASN A 123 -20.95 39.32 -39.62
C ASN A 123 -21.41 40.45 -38.67
N PRO A 124 -20.91 41.69 -38.87
CA PRO A 124 -21.24 42.80 -37.99
C PRO A 124 -22.73 43.17 -37.99
N TYR A 125 -23.45 42.96 -39.11
CA TYR A 125 -24.88 43.25 -39.19
C TYR A 125 -25.72 42.31 -38.32
N PHE A 126 -25.36 41.03 -38.26
CA PHE A 126 -26.07 40.06 -37.40
C PHE A 126 -25.74 40.27 -35.92
N SER A 127 -24.49 40.66 -35.62
CA SER A 127 -24.10 41.05 -34.27
C SER A 127 -24.90 42.27 -33.79
N ASP A 128 -24.98 43.31 -34.61
CA ASP A 128 -25.72 44.54 -34.31
C ASP A 128 -27.23 44.27 -34.20
N TYR A 129 -27.78 43.45 -35.09
CA TYR A 129 -29.17 42.98 -35.01
C TYR A 129 -29.48 42.26 -33.69
N ALA A 130 -28.51 41.52 -33.14
CA ALA A 130 -28.60 40.87 -31.84
C ALA A 130 -28.27 41.79 -30.65
N SER A 131 -28.04 43.09 -30.89
CA SER A 131 -27.65 44.09 -29.89
C SER A 131 -26.36 43.72 -29.13
N LEU A 132 -25.43 43.06 -29.82
CA LEU A 132 -24.11 42.72 -29.29
C LEU A 132 -23.10 43.84 -29.60
N PRO A 133 -22.04 44.01 -28.78
CA PRO A 133 -21.08 45.12 -28.91
C PRO A 133 -20.22 45.10 -30.18
N GLY A 134 -20.37 44.07 -31.03
CA GLY A 134 -19.56 43.79 -32.21
C GLY A 134 -19.42 42.28 -32.37
N THR A 135 -18.73 41.84 -33.42
CA THR A 135 -18.52 40.41 -33.69
C THR A 135 -17.73 39.76 -32.55
N ILE A 136 -18.44 39.14 -31.61
CA ILE A 136 -17.87 38.56 -30.40
C ILE A 136 -17.09 37.28 -30.71
N THR A 137 -16.02 37.02 -29.98
CA THR A 137 -15.28 35.76 -30.08
C THR A 137 -16.14 34.57 -29.67
N HIS A 138 -16.00 33.43 -30.35
CA HIS A 138 -16.69 32.20 -29.98
C HIS A 138 -16.39 31.80 -28.53
N GLY A 139 -17.43 31.53 -27.75
CA GLY A 139 -17.27 31.06 -26.37
C GLY A 139 -16.43 29.77 -26.30
N MET A 140 -16.61 28.87 -27.27
CA MET A 140 -15.85 27.63 -27.37
C MET A 140 -14.37 27.84 -27.74
N TRP A 141 -14.02 28.92 -28.44
CA TRP A 141 -12.62 29.30 -28.65
C TRP A 141 -11.97 29.75 -27.34
N SER A 142 -12.67 30.59 -26.58
CA SER A 142 -12.20 31.05 -25.26
C SER A 142 -12.08 29.86 -24.29
N SER A 143 -13.04 28.94 -24.31
CA SER A 143 -13.00 27.69 -23.54
C SER A 143 -11.80 26.82 -23.91
N ALA A 144 -11.51 26.62 -25.20
CA ALA A 144 -10.38 25.82 -25.65
C ALA A 144 -9.03 26.46 -25.27
N THR A 145 -8.95 27.79 -25.31
CA THR A 145 -7.74 28.53 -24.93
C THR A 145 -7.50 28.48 -23.42
N THR A 146 -8.55 28.67 -22.62
CA THR A 146 -8.49 28.48 -21.16
C THR A 146 -8.12 27.02 -20.82
N ARG A 147 -8.65 26.03 -21.55
CA ARG A 147 -8.27 24.62 -21.39
C ARG A 147 -6.79 24.36 -21.67
N LYS A 148 -6.24 24.94 -22.73
CA LYS A 148 -4.82 24.84 -23.06
C LYS A 148 -3.93 25.38 -21.95
N TYR A 149 -4.38 26.43 -21.24
CA TYR A 149 -3.67 26.92 -20.06
C TYR A 149 -3.64 25.88 -18.94
N VAL A 150 -4.79 25.25 -18.63
CA VAL A 150 -4.85 24.17 -17.63
C VAL A 150 -3.91 23.01 -17.99
N GLU A 151 -3.87 22.62 -19.27
CA GLU A 151 -2.95 21.57 -19.75
C GLU A 151 -1.49 21.92 -19.49
N ASN A 152 -1.08 23.16 -19.77
CA ASN A 152 0.31 23.57 -19.60
C ASN A 152 0.67 23.80 -18.12
N ALA A 153 -0.18 24.53 -17.38
CA ALA A 153 0.11 24.99 -16.03
C ALA A 153 -0.15 23.90 -14.96
N VAL A 154 -1.26 23.17 -15.08
CA VAL A 154 -1.68 22.17 -14.09
C VAL A 154 -1.26 20.77 -14.51
N ALA A 155 -1.50 20.40 -15.77
CA ALA A 155 -1.13 19.08 -16.27
C ALA A 155 0.33 18.96 -16.73
N GLN A 156 1.13 20.03 -16.61
CA GLN A 156 2.56 20.06 -16.94
C GLN A 156 2.86 19.67 -18.40
N GLY A 157 2.05 20.17 -19.33
CA GLY A 157 2.20 19.91 -20.76
C GLY A 157 1.69 18.54 -21.20
N ARG A 158 0.95 17.82 -20.34
CA ARG A 158 0.34 16.52 -20.65
C ARG A 158 -1.17 16.58 -20.81
N PRO A 159 -1.67 16.64 -22.07
CA PRO A 159 -3.10 16.83 -22.32
C PRO A 159 -3.96 15.64 -21.86
N ASP A 160 -3.38 14.43 -21.81
CA ASP A 160 -4.02 13.19 -21.36
C ASP A 160 -4.50 13.25 -19.90
N ARG A 161 -3.95 14.15 -19.08
CA ARG A 161 -4.34 14.29 -17.67
C ARG A 161 -5.61 15.11 -17.48
N VAL A 162 -6.04 15.93 -18.42
CA VAL A 162 -7.23 16.77 -18.23
C VAL A 162 -8.48 15.92 -18.50
N VAL A 163 -9.08 15.39 -17.42
CA VAL A 163 -10.13 14.36 -17.46
C VAL A 163 -11.53 14.97 -17.65
N ALA A 164 -11.86 16.08 -16.97
CA ALA A 164 -13.20 16.67 -17.01
C ALA A 164 -13.19 18.17 -16.64
N TYR A 165 -14.32 18.87 -16.82
CA TYR A 165 -14.50 20.26 -16.38
C TYR A 165 -15.64 20.39 -15.35
N ASP A 166 -15.36 20.32 -14.03
CA ASP A 166 -16.32 20.69 -12.94
C ASP A 166 -15.66 20.82 -11.53
N HIS A 167 -16.36 21.46 -10.56
CA HIS A 167 -16.03 22.07 -9.23
C HIS A 167 -14.77 21.70 -8.37
N ILE A 168 -14.21 22.69 -7.63
CA ILE A 168 -12.94 22.74 -6.84
C ILE A 168 -12.69 21.64 -5.78
N GLY A 169 -11.45 21.09 -5.73
CA GLY A 169 -10.89 20.24 -4.64
C GLY A 169 -10.19 18.94 -5.12
N MET A 170 -10.29 17.81 -4.40
CA MET A 170 -9.75 16.50 -4.83
C MET A 170 -10.87 15.47 -5.05
N ARG A 171 -10.81 14.70 -6.15
CA ARG A 171 -11.79 13.62 -6.43
C ARG A 171 -11.07 12.37 -6.90
N SER A 172 -11.16 11.28 -6.13
CA SER A 172 -10.62 9.95 -6.51
C SER A 172 -9.16 9.95 -6.99
N GLY A 173 -8.31 10.79 -6.38
CA GLY A 173 -6.89 10.95 -6.75
C GLY A 173 -6.62 12.01 -7.81
N ASN A 174 -7.65 12.63 -8.39
CA ASN A 174 -7.50 13.72 -9.37
C ASN A 174 -7.54 15.08 -8.66
N LEU A 175 -6.69 16.00 -9.13
CA LEU A 175 -6.74 17.41 -8.81
C LEU A 175 -8.01 18.00 -9.41
N VAL A 176 -8.69 18.88 -8.68
CA VAL A 176 -9.82 19.64 -9.22
C VAL A 176 -9.59 21.12 -8.99
N VAL A 177 -9.40 21.85 -10.08
CA VAL A 177 -8.88 23.21 -10.10
C VAL A 177 -9.96 24.19 -10.54
N SER A 178 -10.09 25.33 -9.88
CA SER A 178 -10.90 26.46 -10.37
C SER A 178 -10.11 27.29 -11.37
N VAL A 179 -10.76 27.70 -12.45
CA VAL A 179 -10.15 28.53 -13.49
C VAL A 179 -11.06 29.71 -13.77
N GLU A 180 -10.53 30.91 -13.60
CA GLU A 180 -11.20 32.15 -13.93
C GLU A 180 -10.39 32.90 -14.98
N THR A 181 -11.07 33.37 -16.03
CA THR A 181 -10.48 34.21 -17.07
C THR A 181 -11.10 35.59 -16.96
N THR A 182 -10.27 36.61 -16.74
CA THR A 182 -10.67 38.02 -16.64
C THR A 182 -10.15 38.79 -17.84
N ASN A 183 -10.90 39.78 -18.31
CA ASN A 183 -10.39 40.72 -19.32
C ASN A 183 -9.48 41.79 -18.69
N SER A 184 -8.93 42.68 -19.53
CA SER A 184 -8.06 43.77 -19.09
C SER A 184 -8.73 44.80 -18.16
N ARG A 185 -10.05 44.81 -18.08
CA ARG A 185 -10.83 45.66 -17.17
C ARG A 185 -11.12 44.98 -15.81
N GLY A 186 -10.63 43.76 -15.62
CA GLY A 186 -10.89 42.95 -14.41
C GLY A 186 -12.27 42.30 -14.40
N GLU A 187 -13.02 42.34 -15.49
CA GLU A 187 -14.34 41.70 -15.59
C GLU A 187 -14.17 40.21 -15.87
N LYS A 188 -14.93 39.37 -15.16
CA LYS A 188 -14.94 37.91 -15.34
C LYS A 188 -15.60 37.55 -16.68
N VAL A 189 -14.83 36.91 -17.56
CA VAL A 189 -15.25 36.48 -18.90
C VAL A 189 -15.61 35.00 -18.90
N LEU A 190 -14.81 34.18 -18.24
CA LEU A 190 -15.08 32.75 -18.04
C LEU A 190 -14.81 32.37 -16.60
N ALA A 191 -15.66 31.50 -16.08
CA ALA A 191 -15.37 30.71 -14.89
C ALA A 191 -15.68 29.26 -15.21
N GLY A 192 -14.80 28.38 -14.80
CA GLY A 192 -14.94 26.96 -14.95
C GLY A 192 -14.00 26.26 -14.00
N THR A 193 -13.97 24.95 -14.08
CA THR A 193 -13.23 24.09 -13.18
C THR A 193 -12.73 22.92 -13.98
N ALA A 194 -11.59 22.34 -13.64
CA ALA A 194 -10.98 21.25 -14.38
C ALA A 194 -10.50 20.14 -13.44
N GLU A 195 -10.88 18.90 -13.76
CA GLU A 195 -10.36 17.69 -13.14
C GLU A 195 -9.12 17.25 -13.91
N VAL A 196 -7.98 17.20 -13.22
CA VAL A 196 -6.66 16.87 -13.77
C VAL A 196 -6.08 15.70 -13.00
N ALA A 197 -5.75 14.61 -13.70
CA ALA A 197 -5.09 13.46 -13.12
C ALA A 197 -3.75 13.87 -12.49
N GLN A 198 -3.51 13.38 -11.28
CA GLN A 198 -2.21 13.55 -10.62
C GLN A 198 -1.09 12.85 -11.42
N PRO A 199 0.19 13.19 -11.15
CA PRO A 199 1.30 12.43 -11.67
C PRO A 199 1.24 10.93 -11.39
N THR A 200 1.77 10.11 -12.29
CA THR A 200 1.77 8.64 -12.13
C THR A 200 2.44 8.29 -10.80
N THR A 201 1.64 7.78 -9.87
CA THR A 201 2.06 7.58 -8.47
C THR A 201 2.19 6.11 -8.14
N VAL A 202 3.24 5.77 -7.40
CA VAL A 202 3.34 4.51 -6.65
C VAL A 202 3.25 4.78 -5.16
N TYR A 203 2.58 3.88 -4.44
CA TYR A 203 2.58 3.86 -2.98
C TYR A 203 3.46 2.72 -2.47
N VAL A 204 4.46 3.04 -1.65
CA VAL A 204 5.34 2.05 -1.02
C VAL A 204 5.23 2.07 0.49
N PHE A 205 5.18 0.88 1.11
CA PHE A 205 4.95 0.70 2.55
C PHE A 205 6.21 0.21 3.26
N THR A 206 6.50 0.72 4.45
CA THR A 206 7.72 0.38 5.18
C THR A 206 7.69 -0.99 5.84
N GLY A 207 8.86 -1.63 5.85
CA GLY A 207 9.10 -2.79 6.69
C GLY A 207 9.44 -2.43 8.13
N GLN A 208 9.61 -3.47 8.93
CA GLN A 208 10.08 -3.38 10.31
C GLN A 208 11.44 -2.67 10.43
N GLY A 209 11.65 -1.96 11.55
CA GLY A 209 12.88 -1.24 11.88
C GLY A 209 12.73 0.28 11.81
N SER A 210 11.58 0.78 11.36
CA SER A 210 11.25 2.21 11.29
C SER A 210 10.42 2.71 12.48
N GLN A 211 9.96 1.81 13.36
CA GLN A 211 9.08 2.16 14.47
C GLN A 211 9.75 3.08 15.49
N GLU A 212 9.00 4.09 15.93
CA GLU A 212 9.46 5.08 16.92
C GLU A 212 8.31 5.49 17.85
N PRO A 213 8.59 5.82 19.14
CA PRO A 213 7.58 6.34 20.04
C PRO A 213 6.90 7.59 19.47
N GLY A 214 5.57 7.63 19.52
CA GLY A 214 4.78 8.76 19.01
C GLY A 214 4.46 8.72 17.51
N MET A 215 4.87 7.68 16.77
CA MET A 215 4.65 7.60 15.32
C MET A 215 3.17 7.71 14.90
N GLY A 216 2.79 8.74 14.14
CA GLY A 216 1.40 8.89 13.69
C GLY A 216 0.41 9.35 14.78
N MET A 217 0.89 9.79 15.95
CA MET A 217 0.05 10.38 17.01
C MET A 217 -0.71 11.63 16.55
N ASP A 218 -0.09 12.44 15.70
CA ASP A 218 -0.74 13.63 15.12
C ASP A 218 -1.91 13.24 14.23
N LEU A 219 -1.75 12.19 13.41
CA LEU A 219 -2.82 11.66 12.57
C LEU A 219 -3.94 11.05 13.42
N PHE A 220 -3.59 10.25 14.44
CA PHE A 220 -4.57 9.70 15.39
C PHE A 220 -5.40 10.81 16.07
N SER A 221 -4.75 11.91 16.44
CA SER A 221 -5.39 13.02 17.15
C SER A 221 -6.27 13.85 16.23
N ASN A 222 -5.85 14.11 14.99
CA ASN A 222 -6.51 15.08 14.10
C ASN A 222 -7.39 14.47 13.01
N SER A 223 -7.22 13.18 12.66
CA SER A 223 -7.98 12.53 11.59
C SER A 223 -8.98 11.50 12.12
N PRO A 224 -10.30 11.71 11.94
CA PRO A 224 -11.31 10.71 12.29
C PRO A 224 -11.14 9.39 11.53
N ALA A 225 -10.68 9.46 10.27
CA ALA A 225 -10.44 8.30 9.43
C ALA A 225 -9.28 7.45 9.98
N ALA A 226 -8.15 8.08 10.32
CA ALA A 226 -7.02 7.40 10.94
C ALA A 226 -7.39 6.82 12.31
N ARG A 227 -8.13 7.58 13.14
CA ARG A 227 -8.54 7.14 14.47
C ARG A 227 -9.44 5.91 14.45
N SER A 228 -10.38 5.85 13.50
CA SER A 228 -11.27 4.69 13.35
C SER A 228 -10.52 3.38 13.06
N VAL A 229 -9.41 3.44 12.31
CA VAL A 229 -8.54 2.27 12.07
C VAL A 229 -7.89 1.80 13.36
N TRP A 230 -7.35 2.72 14.16
CA TRP A 230 -6.76 2.41 15.46
C TRP A 230 -7.78 1.84 16.45
N GLU A 231 -8.95 2.46 16.57
CA GLU A 231 -10.03 2.00 17.46
C GLU A 231 -10.50 0.59 17.09
N SER A 232 -10.65 0.30 15.79
CA SER A 232 -11.06 -1.03 15.31
C SER A 232 -10.00 -2.09 15.63
N ALA A 233 -8.72 -1.77 15.43
CA ALA A 233 -7.62 -2.68 15.77
C ALA A 233 -7.53 -2.91 17.28
N ASP A 234 -7.69 -1.85 18.08
CA ASP A 234 -7.62 -1.91 19.55
C ASP A 234 -8.76 -2.70 20.17
N GLU A 235 -9.99 -2.48 19.71
CA GLU A 235 -11.17 -3.23 20.13
C GLU A 235 -10.96 -4.73 19.87
N HIS A 236 -10.48 -5.06 18.66
CA HIS A 236 -10.20 -6.42 18.27
C HIS A 236 -9.11 -7.08 19.12
N LEU A 237 -7.94 -6.44 19.26
CA LEU A 237 -6.83 -7.00 20.03
C LEU A 237 -7.17 -7.12 21.53
N THR A 238 -7.95 -6.18 22.06
CA THR A 238 -8.45 -6.26 23.44
C THR A 238 -9.41 -7.43 23.62
N ALA A 239 -10.34 -7.64 22.69
CA ALA A 239 -11.29 -8.75 22.74
C ALA A 239 -10.65 -10.12 22.47
N VAL A 240 -9.65 -10.16 21.59
CA VAL A 240 -9.03 -11.41 21.14
C VAL A 240 -7.87 -11.84 22.03
N TYR A 241 -6.99 -10.91 22.40
CA TYR A 241 -5.72 -11.15 23.08
C TYR A 241 -5.57 -10.44 24.43
N GLY A 242 -6.49 -9.55 24.80
CA GLY A 242 -6.54 -8.96 26.14
C GLY A 242 -5.57 -7.81 26.38
N PHE A 243 -5.07 -7.15 25.34
CA PHE A 243 -4.28 -5.92 25.46
C PHE A 243 -4.73 -4.83 24.49
N SER A 244 -4.54 -3.58 24.89
CA SER A 244 -4.71 -2.40 24.04
C SER A 244 -3.42 -2.13 23.26
N ILE A 245 -3.51 -2.09 21.93
CA ILE A 245 -2.40 -1.66 21.08
C ILE A 245 -2.22 -0.14 21.15
N VAL A 246 -3.29 0.62 21.39
CA VAL A 246 -3.25 2.07 21.54
C VAL A 246 -2.46 2.48 22.78
N GLU A 247 -2.58 1.73 23.89
CA GLU A 247 -1.75 1.92 25.09
C GLU A 247 -0.27 1.68 24.79
N ILE A 248 0.06 0.57 24.12
CA ILE A 248 1.44 0.23 23.76
C ILE A 248 2.03 1.30 22.82
N PHE A 249 1.20 1.77 21.88
CA PHE A 249 1.53 2.81 20.93
C PHE A 249 1.83 4.17 21.60
N LYS A 250 1.00 4.58 22.55
CA LYS A 250 1.11 5.89 23.22
C LYS A 250 2.18 5.93 24.30
N ASP A 251 2.19 4.92 25.15
CA ASP A 251 2.93 4.98 26.42
C ASP A 251 4.24 4.18 26.37
N ASN A 252 4.40 3.30 25.37
CA ASN A 252 5.52 2.37 25.22
C ASN A 252 5.93 1.71 26.57
N PRO A 253 4.99 1.05 27.27
CA PRO A 253 5.28 0.47 28.57
C PRO A 253 6.35 -0.61 28.44
N LYS A 254 7.15 -0.82 29.49
CA LYS A 254 8.16 -1.89 29.52
C LYS A 254 7.55 -3.26 29.72
N GLU A 255 6.39 -3.32 30.36
CA GLU A 255 5.69 -4.56 30.68
C GLU A 255 4.19 -4.46 30.42
N LYS A 256 3.57 -5.56 30.00
CA LYS A 256 2.11 -5.68 29.86
C LYS A 256 1.66 -7.04 30.34
N THR A 257 0.82 -7.04 31.37
CA THR A 257 0.24 -8.26 31.92
C THR A 257 -1.15 -8.51 31.36
N ILE A 258 -1.32 -9.69 30.75
CA ILE A 258 -2.61 -10.20 30.29
C ILE A 258 -3.21 -11.03 31.42
N HIS A 259 -4.46 -10.75 31.78
CA HIS A 259 -5.18 -11.47 32.82
C HIS A 259 -6.22 -12.42 32.22
N PHE A 260 -6.12 -13.70 32.56
CA PHE A 260 -7.01 -14.76 32.07
C PHE A 260 -8.20 -15.03 33.00
N GLY A 261 -8.71 -13.98 33.65
CA GLY A 261 -9.83 -14.07 34.60
C GLY A 261 -11.20 -14.13 33.93
N GLY A 262 -12.14 -14.86 34.53
CA GLY A 262 -13.52 -15.01 34.06
C GLY A 262 -13.66 -15.75 32.72
N ILE A 263 -14.88 -15.80 32.18
CA ILE A 263 -15.20 -16.54 30.94
C ILE A 263 -14.42 -15.96 29.75
N LYS A 264 -14.35 -14.63 29.64
CA LYS A 264 -13.59 -13.96 28.56
C LYS A 264 -12.09 -14.25 28.65
N GLY A 265 -11.50 -14.19 29.85
CA GLY A 265 -10.08 -14.47 30.05
C GLY A 265 -9.71 -15.92 29.77
N GLN A 266 -10.60 -16.88 30.05
CA GLN A 266 -10.42 -18.29 29.67
C GLN A 266 -10.36 -18.47 28.15
N ALA A 267 -11.25 -17.80 27.40
CA ALA A 267 -11.22 -17.85 25.94
C ALA A 267 -9.94 -17.22 25.36
N ILE A 268 -9.49 -16.09 25.93
CA ILE A 268 -8.21 -15.48 25.56
C ILE A 268 -7.05 -16.43 25.84
N ARG A 269 -7.02 -17.08 27.00
CA ARG A 269 -5.99 -18.07 27.34
C ARG A 269 -5.96 -19.24 26.36
N GLN A 270 -7.14 -19.77 26.01
CA GLN A 270 -7.23 -20.87 25.05
C GLN A 270 -6.60 -20.46 23.72
N ARG A 271 -6.87 -19.25 23.23
CA ARG A 271 -6.23 -18.74 22.01
C ARG A 271 -4.72 -18.72 22.11
N TYR A 272 -4.15 -18.26 23.23
CA TYR A 272 -2.70 -18.31 23.45
C TYR A 272 -2.14 -19.73 23.50
N MET A 273 -2.91 -20.70 24.03
CA MET A 273 -2.51 -22.11 24.07
C MET A 273 -2.61 -22.79 22.69
N ASP A 274 -3.54 -22.34 21.85
CA ASP A 274 -3.74 -22.86 20.49
C ASP A 274 -2.66 -22.35 19.50
N MET A 275 -1.83 -21.40 19.93
CA MET A 275 -0.70 -20.89 19.14
C MET A 275 0.45 -21.88 19.19
N THR A 276 0.80 -22.42 18.02
CA THR A 276 1.85 -23.44 17.87
C THR A 276 2.75 -23.11 16.68
N TYR A 277 4.01 -23.51 16.75
CA TYR A 277 4.95 -23.41 15.64
C TYR A 277 5.59 -24.77 15.34
N ASP A 278 5.95 -24.97 14.08
CA ASP A 278 6.65 -26.16 13.65
C ASP A 278 8.17 -25.87 13.61
N THR A 279 8.95 -26.79 14.15
CA THR A 279 10.42 -26.76 14.10
C THR A 279 10.94 -28.09 13.57
N MET A 280 12.06 -28.07 12.86
CA MET A 280 12.75 -29.31 12.44
C MET A 280 13.75 -29.70 13.52
N ASP A 281 13.72 -30.98 13.91
CA ASP A 281 14.82 -31.53 14.71
C ASP A 281 16.05 -31.81 13.83
N LYS A 282 17.16 -32.17 14.49
CA LYS A 282 18.45 -32.45 13.84
C LYS A 282 18.38 -33.62 12.84
N ASP A 283 17.35 -34.45 12.95
CA ASP A 283 17.11 -35.60 12.08
C ASP A 283 16.15 -35.26 10.92
N GLY A 284 15.74 -33.99 10.79
CA GLY A 284 14.87 -33.50 9.72
C GLY A 284 13.38 -33.74 9.95
N ASN A 285 12.95 -34.19 11.14
CA ASN A 285 11.54 -34.41 11.45
C ASN A 285 10.89 -33.12 11.94
N VAL A 286 9.69 -32.83 11.44
CA VAL A 286 8.90 -31.68 11.85
C VAL A 286 8.19 -31.97 13.18
N LYS A 287 8.39 -31.11 14.18
CA LYS A 287 7.74 -31.14 15.49
C LYS A 287 6.94 -29.86 15.73
N THR A 288 5.66 -30.01 16.06
CA THR A 288 4.79 -28.90 16.47
C THR A 288 4.94 -28.64 17.96
N LEU A 289 5.29 -27.42 18.34
CA LEU A 289 5.48 -26.98 19.73
C LEU A 289 4.54 -25.81 20.08
N PRO A 290 4.06 -25.72 21.33
CA PRO A 290 3.31 -24.56 21.78
C PRO A 290 4.22 -23.34 21.78
N LEU A 291 3.72 -22.26 21.20
CA LEU A 291 4.45 -21.00 21.12
C LEU A 291 4.61 -20.37 22.51
N PHE A 292 3.55 -20.45 23.31
CA PHE A 292 3.55 -20.06 24.71
C PHE A 292 3.61 -21.28 25.64
N GLY A 293 4.75 -22.00 25.66
CA GLY A 293 4.90 -23.22 26.47
C GLY A 293 4.62 -23.08 27.98
N TYR A 294 4.67 -21.85 28.51
CA TYR A 294 4.37 -21.55 29.92
C TYR A 294 2.90 -21.23 30.20
N ILE A 295 2.07 -21.04 29.16
CA ILE A 295 0.63 -20.81 29.29
C ILE A 295 -0.07 -22.16 29.22
N ASN A 296 -0.75 -22.53 30.30
CA ASN A 296 -1.54 -23.74 30.39
C ASN A 296 -2.89 -23.47 31.06
N ASN A 297 -3.72 -24.50 31.21
CA ASN A 297 -5.07 -24.40 31.79
C ASN A 297 -5.13 -23.82 33.21
N ARG A 298 -4.00 -23.75 33.94
CA ARG A 298 -3.89 -23.18 35.29
C ARG A 298 -3.28 -21.78 35.31
N THR A 299 -2.67 -21.33 34.22
CA THR A 299 -2.06 -20.00 34.11
C THR A 299 -3.15 -18.93 34.25
N GLN A 300 -3.00 -18.04 35.24
CA GLN A 300 -3.97 -16.97 35.51
C GLN A 300 -3.63 -15.64 34.83
N ARG A 301 -2.34 -15.41 34.57
CA ARG A 301 -1.83 -14.22 33.91
C ARG A 301 -0.54 -14.53 33.16
N TYR A 302 -0.21 -13.72 32.18
CA TYR A 302 1.05 -13.77 31.47
C TYR A 302 1.57 -12.35 31.24
N THR A 303 2.86 -12.11 31.47
CA THR A 303 3.46 -10.77 31.38
C THR A 303 4.46 -10.73 30.24
N PHE A 304 4.22 -9.86 29.26
CA PHE A 304 5.21 -9.47 28.28
C PHE A 304 6.15 -8.44 28.90
N SER A 305 7.45 -8.55 28.64
CA SER A 305 8.47 -7.61 29.11
C SER A 305 9.50 -7.32 28.03
N GLN A 306 9.85 -6.05 27.84
CA GLN A 306 10.96 -5.63 26.97
C GLN A 306 11.69 -4.43 27.61
N PRO A 307 13.02 -4.49 27.86
CA PRO A 307 13.74 -3.45 28.61
C PRO A 307 13.62 -2.04 28.02
N ASN A 308 13.59 -1.95 26.68
CA ASN A 308 13.50 -0.70 25.93
C ASN A 308 12.05 -0.25 25.67
N GLY A 309 11.06 -1.01 26.15
CA GLY A 309 9.64 -0.77 25.89
C GLY A 309 9.06 -1.76 24.88
N LEU A 310 7.78 -2.11 25.07
CA LEU A 310 7.08 -3.12 24.28
C LEU A 310 6.91 -2.72 22.81
N LEU A 311 6.97 -1.43 22.46
CA LEU A 311 6.97 -0.99 21.06
C LEU A 311 8.14 -1.55 20.25
N PHE A 312 9.24 -1.93 20.92
CA PHE A 312 10.40 -2.55 20.28
C PHE A 312 10.38 -4.09 20.35
N ALA A 313 9.37 -4.70 20.98
CA ALA A 313 9.18 -6.14 20.89
C ALA A 313 8.45 -6.45 19.57
N THR A 314 9.02 -7.36 18.77
CA THR A 314 8.59 -7.64 17.40
C THR A 314 7.08 -7.87 17.27
N GLN A 315 6.47 -8.64 18.16
CA GLN A 315 5.04 -8.94 18.14
C GLN A 315 4.13 -7.71 18.28
N PHE A 316 4.59 -6.63 18.93
CA PHE A 316 3.83 -5.38 19.03
C PHE A 316 4.29 -4.40 17.95
N ALA A 317 5.60 -4.27 17.73
CA ALA A 317 6.19 -3.40 16.72
C ALA A 317 5.54 -3.59 15.34
N GLN A 318 5.37 -4.85 14.92
CA GLN A 318 4.80 -5.19 13.62
C GLN A 318 3.34 -4.74 13.50
N ILE A 319 2.53 -5.00 14.54
CA ILE A 319 1.12 -4.59 14.58
C ILE A 319 1.03 -3.07 14.55
N THR A 320 1.77 -2.39 15.42
CA THR A 320 1.75 -0.92 15.52
C THR A 320 2.14 -0.28 14.19
N LEU A 321 3.14 -0.82 13.49
CA LEU A 321 3.55 -0.31 12.18
C LEU A 321 2.45 -0.48 11.13
N VAL A 322 1.86 -1.69 11.02
CA VAL A 322 0.78 -1.96 10.07
C VAL A 322 -0.42 -1.05 10.31
N VAL A 323 -0.84 -0.88 11.57
CA VAL A 323 -1.97 0.00 11.92
C VAL A 323 -1.64 1.46 11.62
N THR A 324 -0.42 1.91 11.89
CA THR A 324 0.03 3.28 11.56
C THR A 324 -0.04 3.54 10.06
N GLU A 325 0.46 2.62 9.25
CA GLU A 325 0.47 2.75 7.79
C GLU A 325 -0.93 2.69 7.19
N CYS A 326 -1.78 1.78 7.67
CA CYS A 326 -3.19 1.70 7.26
C CYS A 326 -3.95 2.97 7.64
N ALA A 327 -3.72 3.52 8.85
CA ALA A 327 -4.35 4.74 9.31
C ALA A 327 -3.93 5.96 8.48
N ALA A 328 -2.64 6.06 8.12
CA ALA A 328 -2.14 7.12 7.24
C ALA A 328 -2.72 7.01 5.82
N PHE A 329 -2.79 5.80 5.27
CA PHE A 329 -3.42 5.59 3.97
C PHE A 329 -4.92 5.89 3.98
N GLU A 330 -5.63 5.52 5.04
CA GLU A 330 -7.06 5.81 5.17
C GLU A 330 -7.35 7.30 5.25
N ASP A 331 -6.52 8.06 5.97
CA ASP A 331 -6.60 9.51 6.00
C ASP A 331 -6.45 10.10 4.59
N MET A 332 -5.42 9.66 3.84
CA MET A 332 -5.22 10.09 2.44
C MET A 332 -6.41 9.72 1.55
N ARG A 333 -6.95 8.50 1.71
CA ARG A 333 -8.10 7.99 0.95
C ARG A 333 -9.35 8.82 1.24
N SER A 334 -9.61 9.14 2.49
CA SER A 334 -10.74 9.97 2.91
C SER A 334 -10.68 11.39 2.34
N LYS A 335 -9.46 11.90 2.11
CA LYS A 335 -9.19 13.20 1.48
C LYS A 335 -9.16 13.15 -0.05
N GLY A 336 -9.42 12.00 -0.66
CA GLY A 336 -9.43 11.83 -2.11
C GLY A 336 -8.04 11.94 -2.76
N LEU A 337 -6.96 11.71 -2.00
CA LEU A 337 -5.57 11.85 -2.46
C LEU A 337 -5.00 10.57 -3.10
N VAL A 338 -5.73 9.46 -3.01
CA VAL A 338 -5.31 8.14 -3.48
C VAL A 338 -5.77 7.93 -4.93
N GLN A 339 -4.81 7.69 -5.82
CA GLN A 339 -5.06 7.27 -7.20
C GLN A 339 -5.52 5.81 -7.23
N LYS A 340 -6.61 5.53 -7.96
CA LYS A 340 -7.25 4.21 -7.99
C LYS A 340 -6.43 3.14 -8.75
N GLU A 341 -5.69 3.56 -9.77
CA GLU A 341 -4.94 2.66 -10.67
C GLU A 341 -3.43 2.67 -10.37
N SER A 342 -3.03 3.14 -9.17
CA SER A 342 -1.64 3.16 -8.78
C SER A 342 -1.06 1.77 -8.52
N ALA A 343 0.18 1.59 -8.96
CA ALA A 343 1.00 0.48 -8.50
C ALA A 343 1.33 0.64 -7.00
N PHE A 344 1.59 -0.48 -6.34
CA PHE A 344 2.01 -0.49 -4.95
C PHE A 344 2.89 -1.68 -4.62
N ALA A 345 3.76 -1.46 -3.63
CA ALA A 345 4.66 -2.47 -3.09
C ALA A 345 4.87 -2.20 -1.61
N GLY A 346 5.33 -3.19 -0.85
CA GLY A 346 5.71 -2.97 0.54
C GLY A 346 6.92 -3.80 0.87
N HIS A 347 7.91 -3.18 1.51
CA HIS A 347 9.16 -3.87 1.82
C HIS A 347 8.95 -4.81 3.02
N SER A 348 9.10 -6.11 2.84
CA SER A 348 8.92 -7.11 3.91
C SER A 348 7.53 -6.95 4.57
N LEU A 349 7.47 -6.64 5.88
CA LEU A 349 6.23 -6.39 6.62
C LEU A 349 5.29 -5.38 5.93
N GLY A 350 5.82 -4.37 5.25
CA GLY A 350 5.03 -3.37 4.55
C GLY A 350 4.13 -3.96 3.46
N GLU A 351 4.45 -5.16 2.95
CA GLU A 351 3.62 -5.86 1.97
C GLU A 351 2.22 -6.17 2.53
N TYR A 352 2.14 -6.52 3.81
CA TYR A 352 0.87 -6.74 4.50
C TYR A 352 0.09 -5.43 4.64
N SER A 353 0.76 -4.33 5.01
CA SER A 353 0.13 -3.00 5.08
C SER A 353 -0.37 -2.52 3.72
N ALA A 354 0.39 -2.76 2.66
CA ALA A 354 0.03 -2.38 1.30
C ALA A 354 -1.21 -3.13 0.83
N LEU A 355 -1.22 -4.46 1.01
CA LEU A 355 -2.37 -5.31 0.71
C LEU A 355 -3.57 -4.98 1.62
N ALA A 356 -3.35 -4.64 2.89
CA ALA A 356 -4.42 -4.23 3.79
C ALA A 356 -5.05 -2.89 3.39
N SER A 357 -4.22 -1.93 2.96
CA SER A 357 -4.65 -0.57 2.63
C SER A 357 -5.31 -0.48 1.25
N ILE A 358 -4.75 -1.17 0.26
CA ILE A 358 -5.13 -1.05 -1.16
C ILE A 358 -5.99 -2.23 -1.62
N ALA A 359 -5.65 -3.45 -1.19
CA ALA A 359 -6.41 -4.66 -1.51
C ALA A 359 -7.37 -5.10 -0.38
N ASP A 360 -7.48 -4.31 0.70
CA ASP A 360 -8.46 -4.42 1.79
C ASP A 360 -8.46 -5.78 2.52
N ARG A 361 -7.29 -6.20 3.02
CA ARG A 361 -7.10 -7.50 3.69
C ARG A 361 -6.49 -7.37 5.08
N ALA A 362 -7.21 -7.80 6.11
CA ALA A 362 -6.67 -7.92 7.47
C ALA A 362 -6.20 -9.36 7.75
N VAL A 363 -5.02 -9.51 8.37
CA VAL A 363 -4.45 -10.79 8.83
C VAL A 363 -3.83 -10.59 10.22
N GLU A 364 -4.03 -11.56 11.13
CA GLU A 364 -3.51 -11.58 12.52
C GLU A 364 -2.24 -12.47 12.62
N ARG A 365 -1.44 -12.38 13.71
CA ARG A 365 -0.23 -13.23 13.95
C ARG A 365 0.09 -13.39 15.45
N ASP A 366 0.98 -14.31 15.77
CA ASP A 366 1.56 -14.59 17.10
C ASP A 366 3.11 -14.76 17.05
N ALA A 367 3.78 -15.19 18.13
CA ALA A 367 4.41 -14.39 19.17
C ALA A 367 5.62 -15.13 19.87
N GLN A 368 6.78 -14.48 20.11
CA GLN A 368 7.99 -14.89 20.91
C GLN A 368 8.99 -15.92 20.32
N ASN A 369 9.84 -15.58 19.35
CA ASN A 369 11.02 -14.68 19.44
C ASN A 369 11.88 -14.85 20.69
N ARG A 370 12.84 -15.78 20.66
CA ARG A 370 14.29 -15.49 20.45
C ARG A 370 15.05 -16.69 19.88
N SER A 371 16.12 -16.46 19.12
CA SER A 371 16.93 -17.53 18.51
C SER A 371 18.43 -17.21 18.51
N ASN A 372 19.28 -18.19 18.19
CA ASN A 372 20.76 -18.04 18.08
C ASN A 372 21.21 -17.35 16.78
N TYR A 373 20.27 -16.68 16.11
CA TYR A 373 20.43 -16.09 14.80
C TYR A 373 20.23 -14.58 14.92
N SER A 374 20.79 -13.81 13.99
CA SER A 374 20.57 -12.36 13.93
C SER A 374 20.61 -11.88 12.49
N MET A 375 20.54 -10.57 12.30
CA MET A 375 20.62 -9.93 11.00
C MET A 375 21.62 -8.77 11.04
N CYS A 376 22.42 -8.64 9.99
CA CYS A 376 23.39 -7.57 9.85
C CYS A 376 23.21 -6.87 8.50
N ALA A 377 23.12 -5.53 8.52
CA ALA A 377 23.21 -4.75 7.30
C ALA A 377 24.67 -4.72 6.80
N VAL A 378 24.88 -4.96 5.51
CA VAL A 378 26.20 -5.00 4.87
C VAL A 378 26.25 -3.95 3.77
N ASN A 379 27.33 -3.17 3.73
CA ASN A 379 27.57 -2.19 2.67
C ASN A 379 28.82 -2.56 1.85
N PRO A 380 28.65 -3.19 0.67
CA PRO A 380 29.75 -3.59 -0.22
C PRO A 380 30.67 -2.43 -0.63
N SER A 381 30.12 -1.25 -0.91
CA SER A 381 30.90 -0.09 -1.36
C SER A 381 31.91 0.42 -0.32
N ARG A 382 31.73 0.08 0.96
CA ARG A 382 32.70 0.40 2.01
C ARG A 382 33.93 -0.50 1.98
N ILE A 383 33.81 -1.72 1.47
CA ILE A 383 34.89 -2.71 1.38
C ILE A 383 35.85 -2.33 0.26
N SER A 384 35.33 -2.13 -0.95
CA SER A 384 36.09 -1.65 -2.11
C SER A 384 35.14 -1.15 -3.20
N LYS A 385 35.61 -0.24 -4.06
CA LYS A 385 34.88 0.19 -5.26
C LYS A 385 34.61 -0.95 -6.26
N THR A 386 35.41 -2.02 -6.22
CA THR A 386 35.27 -3.20 -7.09
C THR A 386 34.46 -4.33 -6.45
N PHE A 387 34.07 -4.21 -5.17
CA PHE A 387 33.32 -5.24 -4.46
C PHE A 387 31.82 -5.06 -4.72
N ASN A 388 31.29 -5.88 -5.63
CA ASN A 388 29.91 -5.81 -6.13
C ASN A 388 29.02 -6.91 -5.52
N ASP A 389 27.75 -6.96 -5.94
CA ASP A 389 26.76 -7.97 -5.53
C ASP A 389 27.29 -9.41 -5.66
N THR A 390 27.90 -9.73 -6.79
CA THR A 390 28.44 -11.07 -7.07
C THR A 390 29.53 -11.47 -6.06
N ALA A 391 30.42 -10.54 -5.73
CA ALA A 391 31.47 -10.79 -4.75
C ALA A 391 30.90 -10.99 -3.33
N LEU A 392 29.86 -10.24 -2.94
CA LEU A 392 29.19 -10.45 -1.66
C LEU A 392 28.52 -11.83 -1.58
N ARG A 393 27.82 -12.26 -2.65
CA ARG A 393 27.21 -13.60 -2.73
C ARG A 393 28.26 -14.70 -2.57
N GLU A 394 29.38 -14.61 -3.30
CA GLU A 394 30.47 -15.59 -3.22
C GLU A 394 31.07 -15.70 -1.80
N VAL A 395 31.23 -14.59 -1.09
CA VAL A 395 31.70 -14.58 0.31
C VAL A 395 30.68 -15.22 1.25
N VAL A 396 29.40 -14.87 1.13
CA VAL A 396 28.33 -15.43 1.97
C VAL A 396 28.19 -16.94 1.74
N ASP A 397 28.17 -17.38 0.49
CA ASP A 397 28.07 -18.80 0.10
C ASP A 397 29.30 -19.59 0.58
N SER A 398 30.50 -19.00 0.49
CA SER A 398 31.74 -19.64 0.95
C SER A 398 31.78 -19.80 2.48
N ILE A 399 31.31 -18.80 3.24
CA ILE A 399 31.17 -18.93 4.69
C ILE A 399 30.18 -20.06 5.00
N ALA A 400 28.95 -19.97 4.48
CA ALA A 400 27.89 -20.95 4.75
C ALA A 400 28.31 -22.40 4.42
N THR A 401 28.93 -22.61 3.25
CA THR A 401 29.35 -23.94 2.79
C THR A 401 30.48 -24.51 3.64
N ARG A 402 31.46 -23.69 4.05
CA ARG A 402 32.67 -24.18 4.73
C ARG A 402 32.50 -24.35 6.23
N THR A 403 31.65 -23.54 6.86
CA THR A 403 31.38 -23.64 8.29
C THR A 403 30.19 -24.55 8.59
N GLY A 404 29.35 -24.85 7.58
CA GLY A 404 28.12 -25.60 7.75
C GLY A 404 27.06 -24.85 8.58
N THR A 405 27.24 -23.54 8.78
CA THR A 405 26.34 -22.68 9.56
C THR A 405 25.47 -21.85 8.62
N LEU A 406 24.23 -21.57 9.01
CA LEU A 406 23.34 -20.73 8.21
C LEU A 406 23.91 -19.30 8.06
N LEU A 407 24.08 -18.84 6.83
CA LEU A 407 24.31 -17.44 6.48
C LEU A 407 23.79 -17.17 5.07
N GLU A 408 22.86 -16.23 4.92
CA GLU A 408 22.23 -15.89 3.65
C GLU A 408 22.04 -14.38 3.51
N ILE A 409 22.03 -13.88 2.29
CA ILE A 409 21.56 -12.52 1.99
C ILE A 409 20.04 -12.58 1.89
N VAL A 410 19.37 -11.88 2.79
CA VAL A 410 17.91 -11.96 2.95
C VAL A 410 17.17 -10.69 2.55
N ASN A 411 17.87 -9.55 2.39
CA ASN A 411 17.30 -8.36 1.77
C ASN A 411 18.29 -7.72 0.81
N PHE A 412 17.87 -7.56 -0.44
CA PHE A 412 18.56 -6.81 -1.48
C PHE A 412 17.97 -5.39 -1.51
N LYS A 413 18.59 -4.42 -0.81
CA LYS A 413 17.98 -3.08 -0.61
C LYS A 413 18.45 -2.04 -1.61
N VAL A 414 19.76 -1.88 -1.79
CA VAL A 414 20.38 -0.92 -2.73
C VAL A 414 21.59 -1.59 -3.36
N GLU A 415 21.63 -1.62 -4.69
CA GLU A 415 22.70 -2.29 -5.44
C GLU A 415 24.08 -1.73 -5.06
N GLY A 416 25.00 -2.63 -4.70
CA GLY A 416 26.36 -2.29 -4.29
C GLY A 416 26.50 -1.53 -2.97
N GLN A 417 25.42 -1.19 -2.27
CA GLN A 417 25.49 -0.32 -1.08
C GLN A 417 24.76 -0.85 0.15
N GLN A 418 23.63 -1.54 -0.01
CA GLN A 418 22.87 -1.97 1.16
C GLN A 418 22.22 -3.33 0.93
N TYR A 419 22.73 -4.29 1.69
CA TYR A 419 22.22 -5.66 1.77
C TYR A 419 21.96 -5.98 3.23
N VAL A 420 21.12 -6.97 3.52
CA VAL A 420 21.00 -7.51 4.88
C VAL A 420 21.27 -9.00 4.82
N CYS A 421 22.27 -9.45 5.57
CA CYS A 421 22.56 -10.87 5.75
C CYS A 421 21.91 -11.35 7.05
N ALA A 422 21.36 -12.57 7.04
CA ALA A 422 20.84 -13.23 8.22
C ALA A 422 21.50 -14.60 8.38
N GLY A 423 21.74 -15.01 9.62
CA GLY A 423 22.46 -16.25 9.89
C GLY A 423 22.74 -16.44 11.37
N GLU A 424 23.47 -17.50 11.69
CA GLU A 424 23.96 -17.75 13.05
C GLU A 424 24.90 -16.63 13.51
N LEU A 425 24.92 -16.33 14.80
CA LEU A 425 25.79 -15.29 15.36
C LEU A 425 27.26 -15.49 15.00
N VAL A 426 27.73 -16.75 15.03
CA VAL A 426 29.11 -17.11 14.67
C VAL A 426 29.40 -16.83 13.18
N ALA A 427 28.45 -17.10 12.30
CA ALA A 427 28.59 -16.86 10.86
C ALA A 427 28.57 -15.36 10.52
N LEU A 428 27.69 -14.58 11.17
CA LEU A 428 27.62 -13.13 11.02
C LEU A 428 28.88 -12.43 11.57
N GLN A 429 29.41 -12.90 12.70
CA GLN A 429 30.68 -12.41 13.23
C GLN A 429 31.86 -12.77 12.31
N THR A 430 31.82 -13.96 11.69
CA THR A 430 32.81 -14.37 10.68
C THR A 430 32.79 -13.42 9.48
N LEU A 431 31.59 -13.09 8.97
CA LEU A 431 31.41 -12.12 7.89
C LEU A 431 31.94 -10.72 8.28
N ALA A 432 31.59 -10.22 9.48
CA ALA A 432 32.08 -8.94 9.97
C ALA A 432 33.62 -8.89 10.04
N ASN A 433 34.24 -9.91 10.64
CA ASN A 433 35.70 -10.02 10.78
C ASN A 433 36.42 -10.09 9.42
N LEU A 434 35.80 -10.69 8.41
CA LEU A 434 36.35 -10.83 7.06
C LEU A 434 36.33 -9.49 6.32
N THR A 435 35.23 -8.73 6.45
CA THR A 435 35.07 -7.41 5.81
C THR A 435 35.95 -6.30 6.41
N GLU A 436 36.52 -6.52 7.60
CA GLU A 436 37.36 -5.54 8.29
C GLU A 436 38.84 -5.58 7.83
N LYS A 437 39.31 -6.72 7.28
CA LYS A 437 40.75 -6.97 7.20
C LYS A 437 41.39 -7.00 5.82
N PHE A 438 40.67 -7.18 4.70
CA PHE A 438 41.34 -7.53 3.43
C PHE A 438 40.68 -6.97 2.15
N THR A 439 41.49 -6.80 1.10
CA THR A 439 41.09 -6.35 -0.25
C THR A 439 40.60 -7.51 -1.13
N VAL A 440 39.81 -7.20 -2.18
CA VAL A 440 39.14 -8.18 -3.07
C VAL A 440 40.09 -9.22 -3.69
N ASP A 441 41.33 -8.82 -3.99
CA ASP A 441 42.32 -9.70 -4.64
C ASP A 441 42.93 -10.74 -3.68
N GLN A 442 42.98 -10.45 -2.37
CA GLN A 442 43.44 -11.41 -1.34
C GLN A 442 42.36 -12.43 -0.95
N VAL A 443 41.09 -12.04 -1.11
CA VAL A 443 39.91 -12.84 -0.76
C VAL A 443 39.77 -14.05 -1.68
N LYS A 444 40.22 -14.03 -2.95
CA LYS A 444 40.00 -15.19 -3.86
C LYS A 444 40.96 -16.37 -3.69
N GLU A 445 42.25 -16.14 -3.41
CA GLU A 445 43.24 -17.22 -3.26
C GLU A 445 43.40 -17.71 -1.82
N MET A 446 43.11 -16.87 -0.81
CA MET A 446 43.24 -17.21 0.61
C MET A 446 41.90 -17.28 1.37
N LEU A 447 40.75 -17.23 0.66
CA LEU A 447 39.42 -17.15 1.27
C LEU A 447 39.22 -18.18 2.36
N GLY A 448 39.61 -19.42 2.07
CA GLY A 448 39.33 -20.55 2.94
C GLY A 448 40.08 -20.49 4.25
N GLU A 449 41.36 -20.09 4.23
CA GLU A 449 42.17 -19.96 5.44
C GLU A 449 41.72 -18.76 6.28
N ILE A 450 41.35 -17.66 5.63
CA ILE A 450 40.86 -16.45 6.29
C ILE A 450 39.50 -16.71 6.95
N VAL A 451 38.56 -17.34 6.23
CA VAL A 451 37.25 -17.75 6.76
C VAL A 451 37.44 -18.66 7.98
N ASN A 452 38.32 -19.66 7.89
CA ASN A 452 38.59 -20.58 9.00
C ASN A 452 39.17 -19.85 10.22
N SER A 453 40.13 -18.94 10.03
CA SER A 453 40.71 -18.16 11.13
C SER A 453 39.70 -17.24 11.80
N CYS A 454 38.87 -16.53 11.01
CA CYS A 454 37.82 -15.66 11.52
C CYS A 454 36.72 -16.45 12.25
N TYR A 455 36.32 -17.60 11.71
CA TYR A 455 35.36 -18.51 12.33
C TYR A 455 35.87 -19.06 13.66
N GLN A 456 37.12 -19.50 13.71
CA GLN A 456 37.72 -20.03 14.93
C GLN A 456 37.73 -18.98 16.05
N LYS A 457 38.07 -17.73 15.73
CA LYS A 457 37.99 -16.60 16.67
C LYS A 457 36.58 -16.34 17.17
N ALA A 458 35.59 -16.35 16.26
CA ALA A 458 34.18 -16.18 16.65
C ALA A 458 33.71 -17.33 17.55
N LYS A 459 34.13 -18.57 17.25
CA LYS A 459 33.82 -19.75 18.03
C LYS A 459 34.46 -19.71 19.43
N GLU A 460 35.71 -19.27 19.55
CA GLU A 460 36.38 -19.09 20.85
C GLU A 460 35.65 -18.09 21.75
N ILE A 461 35.13 -16.99 21.18
CA ILE A 461 34.29 -16.03 21.92
C ILE A 461 33.01 -16.71 22.39
N TYR A 462 32.33 -17.43 21.50
CA TYR A 462 31.10 -18.15 21.83
C TYR A 462 31.32 -19.22 22.90
N ASP A 463 32.36 -20.05 22.78
CA ASP A 463 32.66 -21.12 23.72
C ASP A 463 33.00 -20.57 25.13
N LYS A 464 33.54 -19.34 25.20
CA LYS A 464 33.86 -18.65 26.46
C LYS A 464 32.64 -17.99 27.12
N GLU A 465 31.79 -17.34 26.33
CA GLU A 465 30.71 -16.47 26.85
C GLU A 465 29.31 -17.07 26.71
N GLY A 466 29.14 -18.12 25.89
CA GLY A 466 27.85 -18.77 25.58
C GLY A 466 26.95 -17.97 24.63
N TYR A 467 27.32 -16.73 24.30
CA TYR A 467 26.65 -15.86 23.34
C TYR A 467 27.66 -14.88 22.71
N ILE A 468 27.37 -14.35 21.52
CA ILE A 468 28.19 -13.30 20.89
C ILE A 468 27.37 -12.01 20.83
N THR A 469 27.92 -10.92 21.36
CA THR A 469 27.39 -9.58 21.11
C THR A 469 28.00 -9.04 19.83
N LEU A 470 27.17 -8.86 18.80
CA LEU A 470 27.64 -8.28 17.53
C LEU A 470 27.91 -6.79 17.68
N GLU A 471 29.13 -6.36 17.37
CA GLU A 471 29.52 -4.95 17.32
C GLU A 471 29.50 -4.42 15.88
N ARG A 472 29.44 -3.09 15.71
CA ARG A 472 29.54 -2.47 14.39
C ARG A 472 30.96 -2.72 13.83
N GLY A 473 31.04 -3.39 12.70
CA GLY A 473 32.28 -3.56 11.94
C GLY A 473 32.49 -2.48 10.89
N PHE A 474 33.55 -2.64 10.09
CA PHE A 474 33.93 -1.70 9.03
C PHE A 474 32.84 -1.55 7.95
N ALA A 475 32.30 -2.69 7.47
CA ALA A 475 31.24 -2.75 6.46
C ALA A 475 29.91 -3.34 6.98
N THR A 476 29.87 -3.75 8.25
CA THR A 476 28.75 -4.45 8.88
C THR A 476 28.14 -3.61 10.00
N ILE A 477 26.81 -3.49 9.99
CA ILE A 477 26.05 -2.81 11.06
C ILE A 477 25.00 -3.81 11.58
N PRO A 478 25.18 -4.35 12.80
CA PRO A 478 24.19 -5.22 13.43
C PRO A 478 22.84 -4.51 13.58
N LEU A 479 21.74 -5.25 13.41
CA LEU A 479 20.38 -4.74 13.62
C LEU A 479 19.92 -5.07 15.05
N PRO A 480 19.97 -4.11 16.00
CA PRO A 480 19.63 -4.38 17.40
C PRO A 480 18.16 -4.78 17.55
N GLY A 481 17.92 -5.81 18.36
CA GLY A 481 16.56 -6.30 18.65
C GLY A 481 15.96 -7.22 17.58
N ILE A 482 16.73 -7.61 16.56
CA ILE A 482 16.34 -8.65 15.58
C ILE A 482 17.17 -9.90 15.81
N ASP A 483 16.50 -10.98 16.17
CA ASP A 483 17.08 -12.23 16.61
C ASP A 483 16.46 -13.45 15.91
N VAL A 484 15.82 -13.24 14.76
CA VAL A 484 15.27 -14.27 13.89
C VAL A 484 15.68 -13.97 12.45
N PRO A 485 16.17 -14.96 11.68
CA PRO A 485 16.68 -14.74 10.34
C PRO A 485 15.51 -14.76 9.34
N PHE A 486 14.62 -13.77 9.43
CA PHE A 486 13.50 -13.63 8.50
C PHE A 486 13.98 -13.57 7.05
N HIS A 487 13.17 -14.08 6.12
CA HIS A 487 13.47 -14.11 4.69
C HIS A 487 14.66 -15.04 4.32
N SER A 488 15.02 -15.97 5.21
CA SER A 488 16.02 -17.03 4.95
C SER A 488 15.38 -18.41 4.83
N CYS A 489 16.09 -19.34 4.18
CA CYS A 489 15.62 -20.70 3.98
C CYS A 489 15.40 -21.47 5.30
N TYR A 490 16.04 -21.02 6.39
CA TYR A 490 15.88 -21.60 7.73
C TYR A 490 14.42 -21.68 8.18
N LEU A 491 13.60 -20.74 7.72
CA LEU A 491 12.19 -20.66 8.05
C LEU A 491 11.28 -21.46 7.12
N TRP A 492 11.83 -22.24 6.18
CA TRP A 492 11.05 -23.06 5.24
C TRP A 492 10.13 -24.07 5.97
N ALA A 493 10.61 -24.63 7.09
CA ALA A 493 9.79 -25.50 7.93
C ALA A 493 8.49 -24.81 8.42
N GLY A 494 8.54 -23.49 8.62
CA GLY A 494 7.40 -22.69 9.06
C GLY A 494 6.44 -22.27 7.94
N VAL A 495 6.76 -22.53 6.66
CA VAL A 495 5.92 -22.11 5.52
C VAL A 495 4.59 -22.85 5.51
N MET A 496 4.56 -24.17 5.78
CA MET A 496 3.32 -24.94 5.79
C MET A 496 2.30 -24.49 6.85
N PRO A 497 2.66 -24.36 8.15
CA PRO A 497 1.70 -23.88 9.15
C PRO A 497 1.29 -22.43 8.87
N PHE A 498 2.21 -21.59 8.40
CA PHE A 498 1.87 -20.20 8.05
C PHE A 498 0.94 -20.11 6.83
N ARG A 499 1.15 -20.94 5.80
CA ARG A 499 0.21 -21.09 4.66
C ARG A 499 -1.18 -21.53 5.14
N ALA A 500 -1.25 -22.51 6.04
CA ALA A 500 -2.52 -22.98 6.59
C ALA A 500 -3.23 -21.87 7.38
N TYR A 501 -2.45 -21.07 8.11
CA TYR A 501 -2.95 -19.90 8.81
C TYR A 501 -3.51 -18.84 7.86
N LEU A 502 -2.72 -18.45 6.84
CA LEU A 502 -3.15 -17.53 5.78
C LEU A 502 -4.41 -18.03 5.09
N SER A 503 -4.49 -19.33 4.81
CA SER A 503 -5.65 -19.92 4.13
C SER A 503 -6.93 -19.88 4.96
N LYS A 504 -6.83 -19.86 6.29
CA LYS A 504 -7.97 -19.71 7.20
C LYS A 504 -8.40 -18.24 7.35
N LYS A 505 -7.44 -17.32 7.30
CA LYS A 505 -7.67 -15.88 7.54
C LYS A 505 -8.05 -15.13 6.28
N ILE A 506 -7.53 -15.56 5.15
CA ILE A 506 -7.87 -15.00 3.85
C ILE A 506 -9.11 -15.71 3.33
N ASN A 507 -10.19 -14.96 3.18
CA ASN A 507 -11.35 -15.46 2.45
C ASN A 507 -11.16 -15.24 0.94
N PRO A 508 -11.15 -16.29 0.10
CA PRO A 508 -11.07 -16.14 -1.35
C PRO A 508 -12.22 -15.30 -1.91
N ALA A 509 -13.40 -15.35 -1.28
CA ALA A 509 -14.56 -14.58 -1.70
C ALA A 509 -14.39 -13.07 -1.48
N HIS A 510 -13.43 -12.62 -0.67
CA HIS A 510 -13.18 -11.18 -0.42
C HIS A 510 -12.10 -10.61 -1.33
N LEU A 511 -11.45 -11.46 -2.12
CA LEU A 511 -10.34 -11.07 -2.97
C LEU A 511 -10.83 -10.51 -4.30
N ASN A 512 -10.55 -9.24 -4.55
CA ASN A 512 -10.76 -8.65 -5.87
C ASN A 512 -9.48 -8.77 -6.72
N PRO A 513 -9.47 -9.55 -7.81
CA PRO A 513 -8.31 -9.66 -8.67
C PRO A 513 -7.88 -8.32 -9.30
N ASP A 514 -8.82 -7.43 -9.61
CA ASP A 514 -8.57 -6.19 -10.35
C ASP A 514 -7.85 -5.11 -9.52
N THR A 515 -7.78 -5.30 -8.20
CA THR A 515 -6.97 -4.45 -7.32
C THR A 515 -5.52 -4.92 -7.25
N LEU A 516 -5.21 -6.14 -7.70
CA LEU A 516 -3.88 -6.75 -7.62
C LEU A 516 -3.19 -6.79 -8.99
N VAL A 517 -3.91 -7.27 -10.01
CA VAL A 517 -3.34 -7.55 -11.33
C VAL A 517 -2.76 -6.28 -11.94
N GLY A 518 -1.47 -6.33 -12.29
CA GLY A 518 -0.72 -5.21 -12.86
C GLY A 518 -0.50 -4.02 -11.92
N LYS A 519 -0.79 -4.17 -10.61
CA LYS A 519 -0.65 -3.07 -9.62
C LYS A 519 0.23 -3.47 -8.45
N TYR A 520 0.01 -4.66 -7.91
CA TYR A 520 0.77 -5.20 -6.78
C TYR A 520 2.11 -5.75 -7.26
N VAL A 521 3.22 -5.33 -6.64
CA VAL A 521 4.55 -5.91 -6.86
C VAL A 521 4.97 -6.66 -5.59
N PRO A 522 4.99 -8.00 -5.59
CA PRO A 522 5.35 -8.79 -4.43
C PRO A 522 6.86 -8.89 -4.22
N ASN A 523 7.27 -9.06 -2.96
CA ASN A 523 8.69 -9.16 -2.59
C ASN A 523 9.37 -10.42 -3.11
N LEU A 524 8.64 -11.54 -3.24
CA LEU A 524 9.20 -12.84 -3.60
C LEU A 524 9.74 -12.87 -5.03
N VAL A 525 8.93 -12.43 -6.00
CA VAL A 525 9.29 -12.49 -7.43
C VAL A 525 9.64 -11.15 -8.04
N ALA A 526 9.36 -10.03 -7.34
CA ALA A 526 9.57 -8.67 -7.82
C ALA A 526 9.10 -8.49 -9.27
N LYS A 527 7.82 -8.82 -9.56
CA LYS A 527 7.18 -8.60 -10.87
C LYS A 527 5.72 -8.21 -10.69
N PRO A 528 5.14 -7.33 -11.54
CA PRO A 528 3.73 -7.00 -11.47
C PRO A 528 2.87 -8.27 -11.34
N PHE A 529 1.95 -8.27 -10.38
CA PHE A 529 1.14 -9.44 -10.10
C PHE A 529 0.30 -9.80 -11.32
N GLU A 530 0.35 -11.07 -11.72
CA GLU A 530 -0.39 -11.60 -12.86
C GLU A 530 -1.09 -12.90 -12.51
N VAL A 531 -2.10 -13.23 -13.32
CA VAL A 531 -2.91 -14.45 -13.16
C VAL A 531 -2.73 -15.28 -14.42
N THR A 532 -1.49 -15.69 -14.66
CA THR A 532 -1.05 -16.43 -15.86
C THR A 532 -0.28 -17.67 -15.45
N LYS A 533 -0.20 -18.65 -16.37
CA LYS A 533 0.58 -19.87 -16.16
C LYS A 533 2.06 -19.56 -15.95
N ASP A 534 2.61 -18.64 -16.74
CA ASP A 534 4.01 -18.24 -16.66
C ASP A 534 4.34 -17.58 -15.32
N TYR A 535 3.43 -16.76 -14.78
CA TYR A 535 3.61 -16.16 -13.46
C TYR A 535 3.54 -17.19 -12.33
N ALA A 536 2.64 -18.16 -12.44
CA ALA A 536 2.58 -19.27 -11.49
C ALA A 536 3.83 -20.15 -11.55
N GLN A 537 4.34 -20.44 -12.75
CA GLN A 537 5.56 -21.21 -12.96
C GLN A 537 6.78 -20.50 -12.35
N LEU A 538 6.89 -19.18 -12.52
CA LEU A 538 7.94 -18.37 -11.90
C LEU A 538 8.00 -18.55 -10.37
N ILE A 539 6.83 -18.57 -9.72
CA ILE A 539 6.75 -18.79 -8.26
C ILE A 539 7.09 -20.24 -7.93
N TYR A 540 6.59 -21.20 -8.72
CA TYR A 540 6.90 -22.61 -8.52
C TYR A 540 8.41 -22.89 -8.61
N ASP A 541 9.10 -22.33 -9.60
CA ASP A 541 10.54 -22.53 -9.80
C ASP A 541 11.38 -22.03 -8.61
N GLN A 542 10.89 -21.01 -7.89
CA GLN A 542 11.55 -20.46 -6.70
C GLN A 542 11.18 -21.17 -5.39
N THR A 543 9.99 -21.77 -5.32
CA THR A 543 9.39 -22.24 -4.05
C THR A 543 9.18 -23.75 -3.97
N LEU A 544 9.16 -24.40 -5.13
CA LEU A 544 8.75 -25.79 -5.31
C LEU A 544 7.40 -26.11 -4.65
N SER A 545 6.49 -25.11 -4.63
CA SER A 545 5.20 -25.25 -3.96
C SER A 545 4.31 -26.28 -4.66
N SER A 546 3.93 -27.33 -3.94
CA SER A 546 2.98 -28.33 -4.42
C SER A 546 1.58 -27.78 -4.74
N ARG A 547 1.25 -26.55 -4.28
CA ARG A 547 0.00 -25.86 -4.62
C ARG A 547 0.02 -25.20 -5.99
N LEU A 548 1.21 -25.01 -6.55
CA LEU A 548 1.45 -24.45 -7.88
C LEU A 548 2.01 -25.50 -8.84
N ASP A 549 2.06 -26.77 -8.44
CA ASP A 549 2.40 -27.89 -9.32
C ASP A 549 1.23 -28.16 -10.28
N PHE A 550 1.18 -27.35 -11.34
CA PHE A 550 0.12 -27.37 -12.33
C PHE A 550 0.43 -28.24 -13.53
N CYS A 551 1.00 -29.43 -13.29
CA CYS A 551 1.14 -30.46 -14.32
C CYS A 551 -0.19 -30.79 -15.03
N LYS A 552 -1.34 -30.44 -14.43
CA LYS A 552 -2.70 -30.57 -14.98
C LYS A 552 -3.40 -29.23 -15.30
N TRP A 553 -2.63 -28.15 -15.53
CA TRP A 553 -3.16 -26.80 -15.77
C TRP A 553 -4.36 -26.77 -16.73
N ASP A 554 -4.21 -27.42 -17.89
CA ASP A 554 -5.22 -27.43 -18.96
C ASP A 554 -6.42 -28.35 -18.63
N GLN A 555 -6.19 -29.44 -17.89
CA GLN A 555 -7.25 -30.37 -17.48
C GLN A 555 -8.17 -29.76 -16.42
N GLU A 556 -7.62 -28.93 -15.53
CA GLU A 556 -8.37 -28.23 -14.47
C GLU A 556 -8.87 -26.85 -14.92
N ASN A 557 -8.60 -26.48 -16.18
CA ASN A 557 -9.04 -25.24 -16.80
C ASN A 557 -8.67 -23.98 -16.00
N TRP A 558 -7.45 -23.95 -15.44
CA TRP A 558 -6.97 -22.85 -14.59
C TRP A 558 -6.89 -21.50 -15.31
N GLY A 559 -6.78 -21.50 -16.63
CA GLY A 559 -6.79 -20.30 -17.47
C GLY A 559 -8.17 -19.68 -17.71
N SER A 560 -9.25 -20.30 -17.23
CA SER A 560 -10.61 -19.82 -17.42
C SER A 560 -10.98 -18.64 -16.50
N ALA A 561 -11.97 -17.84 -16.94
CA ALA A 561 -12.46 -16.71 -16.15
C ALA A 561 -13.08 -17.17 -14.81
N GLU A 562 -13.65 -18.37 -14.77
CA GLU A 562 -14.25 -18.98 -13.59
C GLU A 562 -13.22 -19.34 -12.52
N GLN A 563 -12.01 -19.75 -12.93
CA GLN A 563 -10.92 -20.09 -11.99
C GLN A 563 -10.07 -18.89 -11.60
N ARG A 564 -10.22 -17.74 -12.27
CA ARG A 564 -9.39 -16.53 -12.05
C ARG A 564 -9.30 -16.15 -10.56
N GLN A 565 -10.43 -16.09 -9.85
CA GLN A 565 -10.44 -15.72 -8.43
C GLN A 565 -9.74 -16.75 -7.54
N LYS A 566 -9.93 -18.05 -7.83
CA LYS A 566 -9.27 -19.14 -7.12
C LYS A 566 -7.75 -19.11 -7.35
N LEU A 567 -7.33 -18.86 -8.58
CA LEU A 567 -5.92 -18.77 -8.94
C LEU A 567 -5.24 -17.59 -8.27
N VAL A 568 -5.89 -16.41 -8.27
CA VAL A 568 -5.40 -15.21 -7.55
C VAL A 568 -5.21 -15.53 -6.06
N TYR A 569 -6.18 -16.22 -5.45
CA TYR A 569 -6.09 -16.62 -4.05
C TYR A 569 -4.91 -17.55 -3.79
N VAL A 570 -4.72 -18.60 -4.61
CA VAL A 570 -3.60 -19.53 -4.47
C VAL A 570 -2.27 -18.80 -4.63
N ILE A 571 -2.07 -18.07 -5.73
CA ILE A 571 -0.84 -17.30 -6.00
C ILE A 571 -0.52 -16.36 -4.83
N LEU A 572 -1.51 -15.60 -4.35
CA LEU A 572 -1.30 -14.64 -3.27
C LEU A 572 -0.97 -15.29 -1.93
N VAL A 573 -1.60 -16.42 -1.60
CA VAL A 573 -1.25 -17.19 -0.39
C VAL A 573 0.18 -17.72 -0.49
N GLU A 574 0.59 -18.24 -1.64
CA GLU A 574 1.94 -18.76 -1.84
C GLU A 574 3.01 -17.65 -1.80
N LEU A 575 2.78 -16.52 -2.47
CA LEU A 575 3.67 -15.36 -2.39
C LEU A 575 3.90 -14.93 -0.93
N LEU A 576 2.83 -14.79 -0.14
CA LEU A 576 2.93 -14.36 1.25
C LEU A 576 3.53 -15.43 2.17
N ALA A 577 3.22 -16.71 1.93
CA ALA A 577 3.73 -17.81 2.73
C ALA A 577 5.24 -17.99 2.56
N TYR A 578 5.74 -17.92 1.32
CA TYR A 578 7.16 -18.08 1.02
C TYR A 578 7.98 -16.80 1.23
N GLN A 579 7.39 -15.60 1.10
CA GLN A 579 8.09 -14.36 1.44
C GLN A 579 8.75 -14.44 2.82
N PHE A 580 8.07 -15.01 3.81
CA PHE A 580 8.59 -15.16 5.17
C PHE A 580 9.94 -15.91 5.24
N ALA A 581 10.20 -16.78 4.27
CA ALA A 581 11.33 -17.70 4.23
C ALA A 581 12.16 -17.61 2.93
N SER A 582 12.03 -16.50 2.22
CA SER A 582 12.74 -16.22 0.96
C SER A 582 13.19 -14.76 0.92
N PRO A 583 14.33 -14.46 0.27
CA PRO A 583 14.87 -13.11 0.24
C PRO A 583 13.92 -12.07 -0.35
N VAL A 584 14.03 -10.84 0.14
CA VAL A 584 13.30 -9.68 -0.41
C VAL A 584 14.08 -9.06 -1.57
N HIS A 585 13.50 -9.09 -2.76
CA HIS A 585 14.05 -8.53 -4.01
C HIS A 585 13.65 -7.07 -4.22
N TRP A 586 14.13 -6.17 -3.34
CA TRP A 586 13.69 -4.77 -3.35
C TRP A 586 14.35 -3.94 -4.45
N ILE A 587 15.60 -4.25 -4.83
CA ILE A 587 16.29 -3.58 -5.95
C ILE A 587 15.48 -3.79 -7.24
N GLU A 588 15.14 -5.04 -7.56
CA GLU A 588 14.36 -5.39 -8.74
C GLU A 588 12.95 -4.79 -8.68
N THR A 589 12.36 -4.71 -7.48
CA THR A 589 11.09 -4.03 -7.25
C THR A 589 11.21 -2.55 -7.63
N GLN A 590 12.24 -1.85 -7.14
CA GLN A 590 12.46 -0.44 -7.46
C GLN A 590 12.69 -0.21 -8.97
N ASP A 591 13.48 -1.07 -9.61
CA ASP A 591 13.72 -0.99 -11.05
C ASP A 591 12.43 -1.08 -11.84
N ILE A 592 11.53 -2.00 -11.49
CA ILE A 592 10.22 -2.12 -12.12
C ILE A 592 9.36 -0.88 -11.87
N LEU A 593 9.36 -0.35 -10.65
CA LEU A 593 8.63 0.88 -10.33
C LEU A 593 9.07 2.04 -11.23
N PHE A 594 10.37 2.23 -11.45
CA PHE A 594 10.88 3.33 -12.28
C PHE A 594 10.82 3.06 -13.79
N THR A 595 11.12 1.84 -14.24
CA THR A 595 11.26 1.51 -15.67
C THR A 595 9.95 1.07 -16.32
N HIS A 596 9.19 0.18 -15.66
CA HIS A 596 7.94 -0.38 -16.21
C HIS A 596 6.77 0.59 -16.00
N TYR A 597 6.56 1.03 -14.76
CA TYR A 597 5.43 1.91 -14.43
C TYR A 597 5.70 3.38 -14.77
N LYS A 598 6.95 3.75 -15.06
CA LYS A 598 7.36 5.13 -15.40
C LYS A 598 6.81 6.16 -14.41
N ILE A 599 6.97 5.85 -13.13
CA ILE A 599 6.43 6.65 -12.04
C ILE A 599 7.09 8.02 -12.00
N GLU A 600 6.33 8.99 -11.50
CA GLU A 600 6.77 10.37 -11.34
C GLU A 600 6.66 10.85 -9.92
N ARG A 601 5.81 10.17 -9.14
CA ARG A 601 5.64 10.43 -7.72
C ARG A 601 5.81 9.13 -6.96
N TYR A 602 6.83 9.11 -6.11
CA TYR A 602 7.12 7.99 -5.20
C TYR A 602 6.63 8.35 -3.80
N ILE A 603 5.45 7.84 -3.41
CA ILE A 603 4.88 8.12 -2.09
C ILE A 603 5.23 6.98 -1.15
N LYS A 604 5.95 7.32 -0.10
CA LYS A 604 6.25 6.42 1.00
C LYS A 604 5.21 6.56 2.11
N ILE A 605 4.76 5.43 2.65
CA ILE A 605 3.90 5.34 3.82
C ILE A 605 4.65 4.59 4.91
N GLY A 606 4.84 5.25 6.04
CA GLY A 606 5.62 4.76 7.17
C GLY A 606 6.21 5.92 7.98
N PRO A 607 6.69 5.64 9.20
CA PRO A 607 7.10 6.67 10.17
C PRO A 607 8.37 7.43 9.79
N SER A 608 9.40 6.74 9.30
CA SER A 608 10.69 7.36 8.92
C SER A 608 10.85 7.43 7.39
N PRO A 609 11.88 8.09 6.80
CA PRO A 609 12.08 8.19 5.34
C PRO A 609 13.00 7.11 4.69
N THR A 610 13.22 5.96 5.33
CA THR A 610 13.97 4.77 4.83
C THR A 610 13.86 4.46 3.32
N LEU A 611 12.69 4.07 2.79
CA LEU A 611 12.53 3.66 1.39
C LEU A 611 12.79 4.80 0.39
N THR A 612 12.45 6.04 0.73
CA THR A 612 12.77 7.20 -0.12
C THR A 612 14.28 7.42 -0.20
N GLY A 613 14.99 7.20 0.92
CA GLY A 613 16.46 7.18 0.93
C GLY A 613 17.02 6.13 -0.01
N MET A 614 16.48 4.91 0.01
CA MET A 614 16.90 3.82 -0.89
C MET A 614 16.60 4.09 -2.37
N ALA A 615 15.56 4.88 -2.66
CA ALA A 615 15.15 5.21 -4.03
C ALA A 615 15.91 6.40 -4.64
N THR A 616 16.70 7.12 -3.84
CA THR A 616 17.45 8.29 -4.29
C THR A 616 18.77 7.83 -4.92
N PRO A 617 19.11 8.25 -6.16
CA PRO A 617 20.40 7.93 -6.74
C PRO A 617 21.52 8.51 -5.88
N HIS A 618 22.45 7.66 -5.44
CA HIS A 618 23.69 8.14 -4.84
C HIS A 618 24.68 8.48 -5.95
N GLU A 619 25.38 9.62 -5.80
CA GLU A 619 26.36 10.13 -6.77
C GLU A 619 27.30 9.01 -7.28
N GLY A 620 27.16 8.64 -8.57
CA GLY A 620 28.02 7.66 -9.23
C GLY A 620 27.30 6.54 -10.00
N GLY A 621 26.00 6.32 -9.78
CA GLY A 621 25.20 5.35 -10.55
C GLY A 621 24.49 6.00 -11.73
N VAL A 622 24.93 5.76 -12.95
CA VAL A 622 24.23 6.19 -14.17
C VAL A 622 23.02 5.29 -14.40
N LEU A 623 21.81 5.84 -14.23
CA LEU A 623 20.61 5.40 -14.95
C LEU A 623 20.11 6.58 -15.78
N PRO A 624 19.58 6.35 -17.00
CA PRO A 624 19.46 7.38 -18.02
C PRO A 624 18.41 8.42 -17.64
N VAL A 625 18.88 9.68 -17.63
CA VAL A 625 18.15 10.92 -17.93
C VAL A 625 16.69 10.97 -17.44
N ARG A 626 16.49 11.48 -16.22
CA ARG A 626 15.19 11.93 -15.73
C ARG A 626 14.88 13.31 -16.32
N GLY A 627 13.77 13.43 -17.04
CA GLY A 627 13.15 14.68 -17.48
C GLY A 627 11.99 15.08 -16.60
#